data_AF-A0A8K0G044-F1
#
_entry.id   AF-A0A8K0G044-F1
#
_cell.length_a   1.000
_cell.length_b   1.000
_cell.length_c   1.000
_cell.angle_alpha   90.00
_cell.angle_beta   90.00
_cell.angle_gamma   90.00
#
_symmetry.space_group_name_H-M   'P 1'
#
loop_
_entity.id
_entity.type
_entity.pdbx_description
1 polymer ?
#
loop_
_entity_poly.entity_id
_entity_poly.type
_entity_poly.pdbx_seq_one_letter_code
_entity_poly.pdbx_strand_id
1 'polypeptide(L)'
;MQAKKRYLLVFVSCAFLAYCYFGGYRLKSEDSNSEIHLLPDFVDVDALRTGSAVRRKERPNSESTNECRMDTCFDFSRCHKEFRVYVYSPDESLVPSHSYQKLLNVLEESRYYTSDPTQACLFVLSLDTLDRDRLSTDYVRNLQSRIQRLPFWNNGLNHVIFNLYSGTWPDYAENGLDFDPGMAILAKASVSVNNLRPGFDISIPLFHKKHPEKGGEPGFVISNNFPLNKNYLLAFKGKRYVHGIGSDTRNALFHLHNERDIVMVTTCRHGKSWKDMKDERCDEDNKEYER
;
A
#
# COMPACT_ATOMS: atom_id res chain seq x y z
N MET A 1 46.26 45.85 -36.92
CA MET A 1 45.51 46.19 -35.67
C MET A 1 44.76 44.98 -35.05
N GLN A 2 45.30 43.76 -35.08
CA GLN A 2 44.60 42.57 -34.52
C GLN A 2 45.34 41.85 -33.38
N ALA A 3 46.67 42.04 -33.23
CA ALA A 3 47.43 41.40 -32.16
C ALA A 3 47.12 42.00 -30.78
N LYS A 4 47.04 43.34 -30.67
CA LYS A 4 46.83 44.04 -29.38
C LYS A 4 45.50 43.67 -28.70
N LYS A 5 44.44 43.39 -29.48
CA LYS A 5 43.13 42.97 -28.95
C LYS A 5 43.13 41.53 -28.40
N ARG A 6 43.94 40.64 -28.99
CA ARG A 6 44.05 39.24 -28.54
C ARG A 6 44.81 39.14 -27.21
N TYR A 7 45.89 39.91 -27.05
CA TYR A 7 46.63 39.94 -25.79
C TYR A 7 45.85 40.59 -24.65
N LEU A 8 45.03 41.62 -24.95
CA LEU A 8 44.15 42.22 -23.95
C LEU A 8 43.13 41.20 -23.40
N LEU A 9 42.53 40.39 -24.27
CA LEU A 9 41.51 39.42 -23.87
C LEU A 9 42.12 38.30 -23.01
N VAL A 10 43.31 37.81 -23.37
CA VAL A 10 44.06 36.84 -22.56
C VAL A 10 44.40 37.43 -21.20
N PHE A 11 44.86 38.68 -21.14
CA PHE A 11 45.22 39.33 -19.88
C PHE A 11 43.99 39.50 -18.96
N VAL A 12 42.84 39.88 -19.51
CA VAL A 12 41.58 39.99 -18.75
C VAL A 12 41.10 38.62 -18.27
N SER A 13 41.19 37.58 -19.09
CA SER A 13 40.85 36.20 -18.67
C SER A 13 41.77 35.69 -17.57
N CYS A 14 43.08 35.93 -17.66
CA CYS A 14 44.03 35.54 -16.61
C CYS A 14 43.79 36.33 -15.31
N ALA A 15 43.49 37.63 -15.39
CA ALA A 15 43.16 38.45 -14.23
C ALA A 15 41.86 37.99 -13.54
N PHE A 16 40.84 37.62 -14.33
CA PHE A 16 39.58 37.07 -13.81
C PHE A 16 39.79 35.73 -13.10
N LEU A 17 40.56 34.81 -13.70
CA LEU A 17 40.87 33.52 -13.09
C LEU A 17 41.71 33.68 -11.82
N ALA A 18 42.67 34.62 -11.80
CA ALA A 18 43.43 34.95 -10.58
C ALA A 18 42.51 35.53 -9.50
N TYR A 19 41.58 36.42 -9.86
CA TYR A 19 40.59 36.95 -8.91
C TYR A 19 39.67 35.86 -8.35
N CYS A 20 39.20 34.91 -9.18
CA CYS A 20 38.41 33.77 -8.69
C CYS A 20 39.23 32.82 -7.82
N TYR A 21 40.49 32.57 -8.16
CA TYR A 21 41.36 31.65 -7.42
C TYR A 21 41.79 32.23 -6.05
N PHE A 22 42.20 33.51 -6.02
CA PHE A 22 42.64 34.17 -4.79
C PHE A 22 41.49 34.81 -3.98
N GLY A 23 40.38 35.18 -4.63
CA GLY A 23 39.19 35.77 -4.01
C GLY A 23 38.11 34.74 -3.62
N GLY A 24 38.10 33.55 -4.23
CA GLY A 24 37.15 32.48 -3.93
C GLY A 24 37.26 31.92 -2.51
N TYR A 25 38.40 32.12 -1.84
CA TYR A 25 38.58 31.75 -0.43
C TYR A 25 37.85 32.65 0.56
N ARG A 26 37.38 33.85 0.15
CA ARG A 26 36.61 34.76 1.02
C ARG A 26 35.09 34.65 0.89
N LEU A 27 34.59 33.78 0.01
CA LEU A 27 33.15 33.45 -0.09
C LEU A 27 32.78 32.18 0.68
N LYS A 28 33.75 31.53 1.34
CA LYS A 28 33.45 30.49 2.32
C LYS A 28 33.09 31.17 3.63
N SER A 29 31.82 31.51 3.78
CA SER A 29 31.20 31.80 5.06
C SER A 29 31.53 30.65 6.02
N GLU A 30 32.36 30.92 7.03
CA GLU A 30 32.40 30.14 8.27
C GLU A 30 31.07 30.39 8.99
N ASP A 31 30.00 29.76 8.53
CA ASP A 31 28.80 29.52 9.35
C ASP A 31 27.92 28.47 8.66
N SER A 32 28.28 27.21 8.83
CA SER A 32 27.41 26.08 8.48
C SER A 32 27.65 24.87 9.38
N ASN A 33 27.97 25.11 10.66
CA ASN A 33 28.14 24.06 11.65
C ASN A 33 27.12 24.11 12.80
N SER A 34 26.03 24.87 12.65
CA SER A 34 25.07 25.13 13.73
C SER A 34 23.66 24.54 13.49
N GLU A 35 23.40 23.87 12.36
CA GLU A 35 22.05 23.34 12.05
C GLU A 35 21.95 21.81 11.93
N ILE A 36 23.00 21.05 12.20
CA ILE A 36 22.90 19.58 12.21
C ILE A 36 22.15 19.07 13.47
N HIS A 37 22.19 19.83 14.57
CA HIS A 37 21.48 19.51 15.82
C HIS A 37 20.00 19.92 15.84
N LEU A 38 19.49 20.54 14.77
CA LEU A 38 18.10 20.99 14.65
C LEU A 38 17.29 20.21 13.60
N LEU A 39 17.89 19.17 13.00
CA LEU A 39 17.11 18.24 12.17
C LEU A 39 16.18 17.46 13.09
N PRO A 40 14.85 17.49 12.87
CA PRO A 40 13.94 16.66 13.63
C PRO A 40 14.34 15.20 13.43
N ASP A 41 14.44 14.48 14.54
CA ASP A 41 14.72 13.06 14.54
C ASP A 41 13.73 12.36 13.59
N PHE A 42 14.20 11.43 12.76
CA PHE A 42 13.38 10.81 11.72
C PHE A 42 12.15 10.08 12.30
N VAL A 43 12.16 9.82 13.62
CA VAL A 43 11.06 9.25 14.39
C VAL A 43 11.00 9.91 15.77
N ASP A 44 10.03 10.78 15.98
CA ASP A 44 9.64 11.23 17.32
C ASP A 44 8.73 10.17 17.97
N VAL A 45 9.29 9.46 18.95
CA VAL A 45 8.60 8.37 19.67
C VAL A 45 7.45 8.90 20.54
N ASP A 46 7.50 10.17 20.95
CA ASP A 46 6.43 10.82 21.71
C ASP A 46 5.29 11.30 20.80
N ALA A 47 5.56 11.61 19.53
CA ALA A 47 4.55 11.86 18.51
C ALA A 47 3.73 10.59 18.18
N LEU A 48 4.35 9.40 18.24
CA LEU A 48 3.66 8.10 18.12
C LEU A 48 2.71 7.83 19.29
N ARG A 49 3.01 8.36 20.48
CA ARG A 49 2.14 8.24 21.67
C ARG A 49 1.01 9.27 21.70
N THR A 50 1.20 10.43 21.10
CA THR A 50 0.25 11.55 21.14
C THR A 50 -0.52 11.78 19.84
N GLY A 51 -0.30 10.95 18.81
CA GLY A 51 -1.04 10.97 17.54
C GLY A 51 -0.90 12.26 16.73
N SER A 52 0.14 13.06 17.01
CA SER A 52 0.26 14.43 16.54
C SER A 52 1.49 14.62 15.66
N ALA A 53 1.56 13.90 14.53
CA ALA A 53 2.55 14.16 13.49
C ALA A 53 1.91 14.94 12.32
N VAL A 54 2.20 16.24 12.28
CA VAL A 54 2.19 17.17 11.13
C VAL A 54 1.08 16.94 10.09
N ARG A 55 -0.07 17.62 10.29
CA ARG A 55 -1.10 17.85 9.27
C ARG A 55 -0.51 18.60 8.07
N ARG A 56 -0.09 17.89 7.03
CA ARG A 56 -0.01 18.47 5.69
C ARG A 56 -1.44 18.77 5.25
N LYS A 57 -1.73 20.04 4.97
CA LYS A 57 -3.07 20.56 4.63
C LYS A 57 -3.48 20.07 3.24
N GLU A 58 -3.86 18.79 3.13
CA GLU A 58 -4.68 18.34 2.02
C GLU A 58 -6.03 19.05 2.10
N ARG A 59 -6.45 19.62 0.97
CA ARG A 59 -7.75 20.30 0.87
C ARG A 59 -8.83 19.24 1.19
N PRO A 60 -9.69 19.46 2.21
CA PRO A 60 -10.80 18.57 2.43
C PRO A 60 -11.75 18.76 1.25
N ASN A 61 -11.89 17.74 0.41
CA ASN A 61 -13.00 17.75 -0.51
C ASN A 61 -14.26 17.58 0.35
N SER A 62 -15.21 18.50 0.11
CA SER A 62 -16.34 18.81 0.96
C SER A 62 -17.24 17.62 1.28
N GLU A 63 -17.51 17.48 2.59
CA GLU A 63 -18.82 17.25 3.21
C GLU A 63 -19.57 15.93 2.95
N SER A 64 -19.80 15.21 4.06
CA SER A 64 -20.87 14.21 4.30
C SER A 64 -20.57 12.70 4.23
N THR A 65 -19.34 12.26 4.50
CA THR A 65 -19.25 11.02 5.30
C THR A 65 -19.37 11.43 6.76
N ASN A 66 -20.58 11.31 7.32
CA ASN A 66 -20.68 11.04 8.76
C ASN A 66 -19.72 9.87 9.00
N GLU A 67 -18.62 10.11 9.72
CA GLU A 67 -17.53 9.13 9.89
C GLU A 67 -18.16 7.81 10.33
N CYS A 68 -18.26 6.85 9.40
CA CYS A 68 -18.91 5.58 9.71
C CYS A 68 -18.17 4.91 10.86
N ARG A 69 -18.92 4.63 11.92
CA ARG A 69 -18.49 3.91 13.11
C ARG A 69 -19.41 2.72 13.28
N MET A 70 -19.02 1.80 14.14
CA MET A 70 -19.85 0.63 14.41
C MET A 70 -21.23 1.00 14.94
N ASP A 71 -21.36 2.10 15.71
CA ASP A 71 -22.64 2.57 16.24
C ASP A 71 -23.51 3.30 15.20
N THR A 72 -22.93 3.82 14.11
CA THR A 72 -23.66 4.64 13.13
C THR A 72 -23.93 3.95 11.80
N CYS A 73 -23.05 3.05 11.38
CA CYS A 73 -23.08 2.41 10.06
C CYS A 73 -23.17 0.87 10.15
N PHE A 74 -23.47 0.33 11.33
CA PHE A 74 -23.66 -1.10 11.53
C PHE A 74 -24.87 -1.38 12.42
N ASP A 75 -25.74 -2.28 11.98
CA ASP A 75 -26.90 -2.72 12.73
C ASP A 75 -26.58 -3.98 13.53
N PHE A 76 -26.32 -3.78 14.83
CA PHE A 76 -26.05 -4.86 15.78
C PHE A 76 -27.26 -5.75 16.06
N SER A 77 -28.49 -5.28 15.82
CA SER A 77 -29.70 -6.04 16.15
C SER A 77 -29.77 -7.37 15.37
N ARG A 78 -29.16 -7.39 14.17
CA ARG A 78 -29.05 -8.57 13.30
C ARG A 78 -28.08 -9.64 13.83
N CYS A 79 -27.23 -9.28 14.78
CA CYS A 79 -26.11 -10.09 15.22
C CYS A 79 -26.26 -10.62 16.67
N HIS A 80 -27.42 -10.40 17.32
CA HIS A 80 -27.63 -10.74 18.73
C HIS A 80 -27.77 -12.24 19.02
N LYS A 81 -28.29 -13.05 18.07
CA LYS A 81 -28.54 -14.49 18.30
C LYS A 81 -27.37 -15.35 17.84
N GLU A 82 -27.15 -15.37 16.53
CA GLU A 82 -26.07 -16.10 15.89
C GLU A 82 -25.35 -15.18 14.91
N PHE A 83 -24.04 -15.37 14.77
CA PHE A 83 -23.27 -14.66 13.77
C PHE A 83 -23.30 -15.44 12.46
N ARG A 84 -24.18 -15.03 11.54
CA ARG A 84 -24.30 -15.63 10.21
C ARG A 84 -23.86 -14.68 9.11
N VAL A 85 -23.32 -15.22 8.02
CA VAL A 85 -22.84 -14.49 6.85
C VAL A 85 -23.61 -14.97 5.63
N TYR A 86 -24.27 -14.05 4.95
CA TYR A 86 -24.92 -14.32 3.67
C TYR A 86 -23.99 -13.87 2.54
N VAL A 87 -23.81 -14.74 1.56
CA VAL A 87 -23.09 -14.45 0.31
C VAL A 87 -24.13 -14.31 -0.79
N TYR A 88 -24.08 -13.20 -1.55
CA TYR A 88 -24.99 -13.02 -2.68
C TYR A 88 -24.78 -14.13 -3.71
N SER A 89 -25.84 -14.53 -4.40
CA SER A 89 -25.71 -15.45 -5.53
C SER A 89 -24.85 -14.84 -6.65
N PRO A 90 -24.04 -15.64 -7.37
CA PRO A 90 -23.27 -15.17 -8.52
C PRO A 90 -24.19 -14.58 -9.59
N ASP A 91 -23.72 -13.51 -10.24
CA ASP A 91 -24.36 -12.96 -11.44
C ASP A 91 -23.92 -13.81 -12.65
N GLU A 92 -24.85 -14.46 -13.35
CA GLU A 92 -24.53 -15.31 -14.50
C GLU A 92 -23.78 -14.56 -15.60
N SER A 93 -23.90 -13.23 -15.66
CA SER A 93 -23.19 -12.39 -16.62
C SER A 93 -21.75 -12.05 -16.22
N LEU A 94 -21.33 -12.35 -14.99
CA LEU A 94 -20.05 -11.97 -14.45
C LEU A 94 -19.42 -13.11 -13.64
N VAL A 95 -18.41 -13.76 -14.23
CA VAL A 95 -17.61 -14.76 -13.54
C VAL A 95 -16.55 -14.05 -12.68
N PRO A 96 -16.51 -14.28 -11.35
CA PRO A 96 -15.48 -13.69 -10.50
C PRO A 96 -14.07 -14.16 -10.86
N SER A 97 -13.03 -13.40 -10.46
CA SER A 97 -11.66 -13.90 -10.57
C SER A 97 -11.49 -15.14 -9.71
N HIS A 98 -10.53 -15.99 -10.08
CA HIS A 98 -10.19 -17.17 -9.29
C HIS A 98 -9.80 -16.83 -7.84
N SER A 99 -9.24 -15.64 -7.58
CA SER A 99 -8.91 -15.21 -6.21
C SER A 99 -10.14 -14.86 -5.41
N TYR A 100 -11.14 -14.21 -6.02
CA TYR A 100 -12.40 -13.91 -5.36
C TYR A 100 -13.26 -15.14 -5.16
N GLN A 101 -13.28 -16.06 -6.13
CA GLN A 101 -13.99 -17.33 -5.99
C GLN A 101 -13.50 -18.12 -4.76
N LYS A 102 -12.18 -18.18 -4.52
CA LYS A 102 -11.62 -18.79 -3.30
C LYS A 102 -12.15 -18.14 -2.02
N LEU A 103 -12.23 -16.80 -2.00
CA LEU A 103 -12.78 -16.08 -0.86
C LEU A 103 -14.24 -16.44 -0.62
N LEU A 104 -15.07 -16.46 -1.67
CA LEU A 104 -16.48 -16.82 -1.57
C LEU A 104 -16.65 -18.27 -1.10
N ASN A 105 -15.90 -19.22 -1.68
CA ASN A 105 -15.92 -20.63 -1.27
C ASN A 105 -15.60 -20.80 0.22
N VAL A 106 -14.54 -20.15 0.72
CA VAL A 106 -14.16 -20.22 2.14
C VAL A 106 -15.26 -19.69 3.05
N LEU A 107 -15.98 -18.64 2.63
CA LEU A 107 -17.11 -18.10 3.38
C LEU A 107 -18.31 -19.06 3.36
N GLU A 108 -18.65 -19.61 2.20
CA GLU A 108 -19.78 -20.53 2.00
C GLU A 108 -19.57 -21.88 2.70
N GLU A 109 -18.35 -22.40 2.73
CA GLU A 109 -18.00 -23.63 3.45
C GLU A 109 -17.88 -23.42 4.97
N SER A 110 -17.83 -22.15 5.43
CA SER A 110 -17.69 -21.86 6.84
C SER A 110 -18.95 -22.17 7.63
N ARG A 111 -18.80 -22.47 8.92
CA ARG A 111 -19.94 -22.64 9.85
C ARG A 111 -20.82 -21.39 9.99
N TYR A 112 -20.33 -20.23 9.56
CA TYR A 112 -21.05 -18.96 9.65
C TYR A 112 -21.96 -18.75 8.45
N TYR A 113 -21.81 -19.50 7.36
CA TYR A 113 -22.64 -19.34 6.18
C TYR A 113 -24.14 -19.52 6.47
N THR A 114 -24.97 -18.76 5.75
CA THR A 114 -26.40 -18.97 5.63
C THR A 114 -26.87 -18.64 4.20
N SER A 115 -27.79 -19.42 3.67
CA SER A 115 -28.51 -19.12 2.42
C SER A 115 -29.74 -18.23 2.65
N ASP A 116 -30.16 -18.04 3.89
CA ASP A 116 -31.29 -17.19 4.27
C ASP A 116 -30.78 -15.78 4.68
N PRO A 117 -31.02 -14.74 3.85
CA PRO A 117 -30.57 -13.38 4.14
C PRO A 117 -31.26 -12.77 5.36
N THR A 118 -32.38 -13.31 5.84
CA THR A 118 -33.07 -12.79 7.03
C THR A 118 -32.35 -13.17 8.33
N GLN A 119 -31.60 -14.28 8.31
CA GLN A 119 -30.81 -14.77 9.44
C GLN A 119 -29.39 -14.19 9.47
N ALA A 120 -28.98 -13.51 8.40
CA ALA A 120 -27.63 -13.00 8.25
C ALA A 120 -27.37 -11.78 9.14
N CYS A 121 -26.22 -11.79 9.81
CA CYS A 121 -25.63 -10.64 10.47
C CYS A 121 -24.81 -9.82 9.45
N LEU A 122 -24.01 -10.48 8.61
CA LEU A 122 -23.18 -9.84 7.58
C LEU A 122 -23.57 -10.26 6.16
N PHE A 123 -23.26 -9.38 5.21
CA PHE A 123 -23.47 -9.57 3.78
C PHE A 123 -22.15 -9.43 3.02
N VAL A 124 -21.89 -10.37 2.10
CA VAL A 124 -20.72 -10.33 1.22
C VAL A 124 -21.17 -10.42 -0.22
N LEU A 125 -20.70 -9.49 -1.05
CA LEU A 125 -21.04 -9.40 -2.47
C LEU A 125 -20.47 -10.61 -3.25
N SER A 126 -21.20 -11.10 -4.25
CA SER A 126 -20.64 -12.01 -5.27
C SER A 126 -19.86 -11.30 -6.37
N LEU A 127 -19.99 -9.98 -6.44
CA LEU A 127 -19.28 -9.14 -7.41
C LEU A 127 -17.83 -8.95 -6.97
N ASP A 128 -16.89 -9.24 -7.87
CA ASP A 128 -15.46 -9.15 -7.56
C ASP A 128 -15.02 -7.70 -7.33
N THR A 129 -14.50 -7.45 -6.12
CA THR A 129 -14.03 -6.14 -5.66
C THR A 129 -12.55 -6.14 -5.26
N LEU A 130 -11.85 -7.28 -5.38
CA LEU A 130 -10.47 -7.42 -4.92
C LEU A 130 -9.53 -6.51 -5.69
N ASP A 131 -9.76 -6.36 -6.99
CA ASP A 131 -8.90 -5.62 -7.89
C ASP A 131 -9.65 -4.43 -8.50
N ARG A 132 -9.31 -3.23 -8.02
CA ARG A 132 -9.87 -1.96 -8.51
C ARG A 132 -8.87 -1.20 -9.39
N ASP A 133 -7.85 -1.90 -9.91
CA ASP A 133 -7.02 -1.37 -10.97
C ASP A 133 -7.74 -1.48 -12.33
N ARG A 134 -8.00 -0.34 -12.99
CA ARG A 134 -8.66 -0.29 -14.31
C ARG A 134 -7.88 -1.02 -15.42
N LEU A 135 -6.58 -1.26 -15.21
CA LEU A 135 -5.72 -2.01 -16.13
C LEU A 135 -5.76 -3.53 -15.88
N SER A 136 -6.34 -3.97 -14.76
CA SER A 136 -6.44 -5.38 -14.43
C SER A 136 -7.46 -6.10 -15.31
N THR A 137 -7.17 -7.35 -15.66
CA THR A 137 -8.12 -8.25 -16.30
C THR A 137 -9.29 -8.61 -15.40
N ASP A 138 -9.10 -8.50 -14.10
CA ASP A 138 -10.09 -8.85 -13.07
C ASP A 138 -10.98 -7.65 -12.70
N TYR A 139 -10.78 -6.50 -13.37
CA TYR A 139 -11.50 -5.26 -13.09
C TYR A 139 -12.98 -5.33 -13.49
N VAL A 140 -13.87 -5.29 -12.50
CA VAL A 140 -15.31 -5.25 -12.74
C VAL A 140 -15.80 -3.83 -13.04
N ARG A 141 -16.32 -3.60 -14.25
CA ARG A 141 -16.88 -2.32 -14.70
C ARG A 141 -18.33 -2.14 -14.24
N ASN A 142 -18.77 -0.88 -14.15
CA ASN A 142 -20.15 -0.50 -13.81
C ASN A 142 -20.61 -1.11 -12.48
N LEU A 143 -19.71 -1.22 -11.52
CA LEU A 143 -19.97 -1.90 -10.26
C LEU A 143 -21.04 -1.17 -9.42
N GLN A 144 -21.04 0.16 -9.41
CA GLN A 144 -22.06 0.99 -8.73
C GLN A 144 -23.48 0.60 -9.12
N SER A 145 -23.77 0.54 -10.43
CA SER A 145 -25.12 0.26 -10.92
C SER A 145 -25.53 -1.20 -10.73
N ARG A 146 -24.57 -2.13 -10.64
CA ARG A 146 -24.84 -3.53 -10.29
C ARG A 146 -25.18 -3.68 -8.81
N ILE A 147 -24.37 -3.08 -7.93
CA ILE A 147 -24.58 -3.11 -6.48
C ILE A 147 -25.94 -2.50 -6.10
N GLN A 148 -26.30 -1.36 -6.69
CA GLN A 148 -27.59 -0.70 -6.42
C GLN A 148 -28.82 -1.53 -6.82
N ARG A 149 -28.68 -2.55 -7.67
CA ARG A 149 -29.77 -3.47 -8.04
C ARG A 149 -29.89 -4.66 -7.09
N LEU A 150 -28.93 -4.87 -6.19
CA LEU A 150 -28.96 -5.98 -5.26
C LEU A 150 -30.06 -5.75 -4.22
N PRO A 151 -30.92 -6.77 -3.96
CA PRO A 151 -32.13 -6.60 -3.16
C PRO A 151 -31.86 -6.20 -1.70
N PHE A 152 -30.70 -6.56 -1.15
CA PHE A 152 -30.38 -6.33 0.26
C PHE A 152 -29.25 -5.31 0.47
N TRP A 153 -28.80 -4.58 -0.57
CA TRP A 153 -27.62 -3.70 -0.48
C TRP A 153 -27.74 -2.69 0.67
N ASN A 154 -28.94 -2.14 0.89
CA ASN A 154 -29.25 -1.24 2.01
C ASN A 154 -28.16 -0.17 2.27
N ASN A 155 -27.70 0.46 1.19
CA ASN A 155 -26.63 1.45 1.21
C ASN A 155 -25.35 0.98 1.95
N GLY A 156 -25.02 -0.31 1.87
CA GLY A 156 -23.85 -0.93 2.49
C GLY A 156 -24.01 -1.34 3.95
N LEU A 157 -25.17 -1.15 4.59
CA LEU A 157 -25.36 -1.52 6.00
C LEU A 157 -25.07 -3.01 6.22
N ASN A 158 -24.19 -3.34 7.18
CA ASN A 158 -23.72 -4.70 7.48
C ASN A 158 -23.03 -5.44 6.31
N HIS A 159 -22.62 -4.74 5.25
CA HIS A 159 -21.86 -5.35 4.16
C HIS A 159 -20.36 -5.28 4.44
N VAL A 160 -19.63 -6.30 3.99
CA VAL A 160 -18.17 -6.31 3.97
C VAL A 160 -17.69 -6.38 2.53
N ILE A 161 -16.82 -5.44 2.16
CA ILE A 161 -16.19 -5.36 0.84
C ILE A 161 -14.70 -5.66 0.99
N PHE A 162 -14.19 -6.56 0.15
CA PHE A 162 -12.79 -6.95 0.16
C PHE A 162 -12.03 -6.26 -0.96
N ASN A 163 -10.94 -5.57 -0.65
CA ASN A 163 -10.07 -4.96 -1.65
C ASN A 163 -8.60 -5.26 -1.35
N LEU A 164 -7.92 -5.91 -2.30
CA LEU A 164 -6.51 -6.25 -2.17
C LEU A 164 -5.62 -5.33 -3.01
N TYR A 165 -6.11 -4.94 -4.19
CA TYR A 165 -5.37 -4.15 -5.16
C TYR A 165 -6.12 -2.84 -5.42
N SER A 166 -5.47 -1.72 -5.07
CA SER A 166 -6.02 -0.37 -5.20
C SER A 166 -5.39 0.40 -6.36
N GLY A 167 -5.09 -0.27 -7.48
CA GLY A 167 -4.49 0.38 -8.65
C GLY A 167 -2.99 0.13 -8.81
N THR A 168 -2.49 0.55 -9.96
CA THR A 168 -1.07 0.55 -10.33
C THR A 168 -0.63 1.98 -10.63
N TRP A 169 0.64 2.29 -10.35
CA TRP A 169 1.22 3.59 -10.69
C TRP A 169 0.94 3.99 -12.15
N PRO A 170 0.62 5.27 -12.43
CA PRO A 170 0.50 6.38 -11.47
C PRO A 170 -0.87 6.47 -10.79
N ASP A 171 -1.83 5.64 -11.21
CA ASP A 171 -3.26 5.78 -10.90
C ASP A 171 -3.69 4.90 -9.72
N TYR A 172 -3.04 5.06 -8.57
CA TYR A 172 -3.49 4.41 -7.34
C TYR A 172 -4.84 4.99 -6.88
N ALA A 173 -5.84 4.13 -6.77
CA ALA A 173 -7.14 4.41 -6.16
C ALA A 173 -7.04 4.27 -4.63
N GLU A 174 -6.17 5.08 -3.99
CA GLU A 174 -5.96 5.01 -2.53
C GLU A 174 -7.22 5.38 -1.74
N ASN A 175 -7.93 6.40 -2.22
CA ASN A 175 -9.05 7.06 -1.53
C ASN A 175 -10.43 6.56 -1.99
N GLY A 176 -10.53 5.66 -2.97
CA GLY A 176 -11.81 5.22 -3.52
C GLY A 176 -11.74 3.87 -4.23
N LEU A 177 -12.90 3.25 -4.45
CA LEU A 177 -13.02 1.95 -5.12
C LEU A 177 -13.56 2.08 -6.56
N ASP A 178 -13.67 3.30 -7.10
CA ASP A 178 -14.43 3.61 -8.34
C ASP A 178 -15.93 3.26 -8.25
N PHE A 179 -16.44 3.16 -7.02
CA PHE A 179 -17.86 3.09 -6.65
C PHE A 179 -18.00 3.56 -5.19
N ASP A 180 -19.23 3.88 -4.78
CA ASP A 180 -19.57 4.30 -3.43
C ASP A 180 -19.93 3.08 -2.56
N PRO A 181 -19.10 2.73 -1.54
CA PRO A 181 -19.39 1.61 -0.65
C PRO A 181 -20.49 1.95 0.39
N GLY A 182 -20.93 3.20 0.49
CA GLY A 182 -21.87 3.65 1.50
C GLY A 182 -21.40 3.32 2.92
N MET A 183 -22.24 2.60 3.66
CA MET A 183 -22.01 2.18 5.04
C MET A 183 -21.26 0.84 5.16
N ALA A 184 -20.75 0.27 4.07
CA ALA A 184 -20.07 -1.02 4.13
C ALA A 184 -18.71 -0.95 4.85
N ILE A 185 -18.36 -2.00 5.57
CA ILE A 185 -17.04 -2.23 6.14
C ILE A 185 -16.06 -2.54 5.00
N LEU A 186 -14.90 -1.90 4.98
CA LEU A 186 -13.84 -2.16 4.02
C LEU A 186 -12.78 -3.05 4.66
N ALA A 187 -12.66 -4.28 4.16
CA ALA A 187 -11.54 -5.17 4.42
C ALA A 187 -10.48 -4.94 3.33
N LYS A 188 -9.52 -4.02 3.60
CA LYS A 188 -8.61 -3.48 2.59
C LYS A 188 -7.14 -3.75 2.91
N ALA A 189 -6.39 -4.20 1.91
CA ALA A 189 -4.93 -4.28 1.98
C ALA A 189 -4.28 -2.93 1.65
N SER A 190 -3.13 -2.65 2.26
CA SER A 190 -2.35 -1.43 2.01
C SER A 190 -3.14 -0.13 2.22
N VAL A 191 -4.11 -0.13 3.14
CA VAL A 191 -4.89 1.05 3.48
C VAL A 191 -4.08 2.01 4.35
N SER A 192 -4.06 3.30 3.98
CA SER A 192 -3.45 4.36 4.78
C SER A 192 -4.24 4.57 6.07
N VAL A 193 -3.53 4.86 7.17
CA VAL A 193 -4.15 5.23 8.46
C VAL A 193 -5.04 6.47 8.35
N ASN A 194 -4.81 7.33 7.35
CA ASN A 194 -5.65 8.50 7.10
C ASN A 194 -7.03 8.14 6.51
N ASN A 195 -7.15 6.96 5.89
CA ASN A 195 -8.38 6.51 5.19
C ASN A 195 -9.07 5.34 5.90
N LEU A 196 -8.36 4.61 6.75
CA LEU A 196 -8.92 3.53 7.54
C LEU A 196 -9.84 4.11 8.62
N ARG A 197 -11.13 3.74 8.63
CA ARG A 197 -12.05 4.12 9.73
C ARG A 197 -11.75 3.27 10.98
N PRO A 198 -11.17 3.84 12.05
CA PRO A 198 -10.71 3.04 13.18
C PRO A 198 -11.86 2.35 13.90
N GLY A 199 -11.70 1.05 14.17
CA GLY A 199 -12.73 0.23 14.83
C GLY A 199 -13.91 -0.14 13.93
N PHE A 200 -13.90 0.25 12.64
CA PHE A 200 -14.94 -0.07 11.67
C PHE A 200 -14.37 -0.84 10.48
N ASP A 201 -13.33 -0.30 9.82
CA ASP A 201 -12.64 -0.96 8.71
C ASP A 201 -11.60 -1.96 9.19
N ILE A 202 -11.23 -2.90 8.31
CA ILE A 202 -10.33 -4.00 8.62
C ILE A 202 -9.11 -3.92 7.70
N SER A 203 -7.93 -3.76 8.31
CA SER A 203 -6.66 -3.91 7.58
C SER A 203 -6.35 -5.40 7.43
N ILE A 204 -6.25 -5.86 6.19
CA ILE A 204 -5.92 -7.25 5.86
C ILE A 204 -4.58 -7.33 5.11
N PRO A 205 -3.84 -8.44 5.23
CA PRO A 205 -2.62 -8.62 4.46
C PRO A 205 -2.92 -8.77 2.96
N LEU A 206 -1.97 -8.35 2.12
CA LEU A 206 -2.07 -8.52 0.68
C LEU A 206 -1.80 -9.98 0.29
N PHE A 207 -2.83 -10.68 -0.18
CA PHE A 207 -2.71 -12.05 -0.68
C PHE A 207 -2.36 -12.08 -2.17
N HIS A 208 -1.32 -12.82 -2.51
CA HIS A 208 -0.96 -13.06 -3.91
C HIS A 208 -2.00 -13.95 -4.61
N LYS A 209 -2.24 -13.78 -5.91
CA LYS A 209 -3.25 -14.57 -6.68
C LYS A 209 -3.02 -16.10 -6.63
N LYS A 210 -1.78 -16.53 -6.36
CA LYS A 210 -1.39 -17.93 -6.19
C LYS A 210 -1.55 -18.46 -4.75
N HIS A 211 -1.98 -17.62 -3.80
CA HIS A 211 -2.19 -18.05 -2.43
C HIS A 211 -3.18 -19.23 -2.40
N PRO A 212 -2.89 -20.31 -1.65
CA PRO A 212 -3.79 -21.44 -1.56
C PRO A 212 -5.10 -21.03 -0.89
N GLU A 213 -6.20 -21.68 -1.27
CA GLU A 213 -7.53 -21.39 -0.73
C GLU A 213 -7.66 -21.82 0.73
N LYS A 214 -7.16 -23.02 1.03
CA LYS A 214 -7.06 -23.57 2.38
C LYS A 214 -5.59 -23.56 2.80
N GLY A 215 -5.36 -23.39 4.09
CA GLY A 215 -4.02 -23.55 4.66
C GLY A 215 -3.46 -24.94 4.33
N GLY A 216 -2.13 -25.03 4.26
CA GLY A 216 -1.45 -26.33 4.28
C GLY A 216 -1.45 -26.93 5.69
N GLU A 217 -0.44 -27.72 6.00
CA GLU A 217 -0.20 -28.20 7.36
C GLU A 217 -0.28 -27.02 8.35
N PRO A 218 -0.93 -27.21 9.51
CA PRO A 218 -0.94 -26.22 10.58
C PRO A 218 0.47 -25.69 10.78
N GLY A 219 0.66 -24.37 10.77
CA GLY A 219 1.96 -23.80 11.08
C GLY A 219 2.43 -24.31 12.44
N PHE A 220 3.75 -24.36 12.66
CA PHE A 220 4.34 -24.87 13.91
C PHE A 220 3.99 -24.04 15.17
N VAL A 221 3.12 -23.04 15.06
CA VAL A 221 2.66 -22.20 16.16
C VAL A 221 1.59 -22.96 16.94
N ILE A 222 2.03 -23.80 17.87
CA ILE A 222 1.17 -24.64 18.72
C ILE A 222 0.61 -23.82 19.91
N SER A 223 1.24 -22.70 20.26
CA SER A 223 0.78 -21.80 21.33
C SER A 223 1.19 -20.36 21.07
N ASN A 224 0.45 -19.42 21.67
CA ASN A 224 0.70 -17.98 21.58
C ASN A 224 1.86 -17.62 22.54
N ASN A 225 3.09 -18.00 22.18
CA ASN A 225 4.28 -17.71 22.98
C ASN A 225 4.59 -16.21 22.91
N PHE A 226 4.15 -15.45 23.91
CA PHE A 226 4.55 -14.06 24.11
C PHE A 226 5.51 -13.94 25.30
N PRO A 227 6.68 -13.30 25.15
CA PRO A 227 7.19 -12.70 23.91
C PRO A 227 7.66 -13.77 22.91
N LEU A 228 7.41 -13.51 21.62
CA LEU A 228 7.83 -14.41 20.53
C LEU A 228 9.35 -14.41 20.46
N ASN A 229 9.99 -15.54 20.77
CA ASN A 229 11.41 -15.73 20.51
C ASN A 229 11.60 -15.98 19.00
N LYS A 230 11.67 -14.90 18.21
CA LYS A 230 11.85 -14.96 16.76
C LYS A 230 13.35 -14.92 16.44
N ASN A 231 13.78 -15.83 15.57
CA ASN A 231 15.13 -15.80 15.02
C ASN A 231 15.37 -14.60 14.09
N TYR A 232 14.29 -14.07 13.48
CA TYR A 232 14.32 -12.92 12.59
C TYR A 232 13.54 -11.76 13.18
N LEU A 233 14.19 -10.61 13.30
CA LEU A 233 13.61 -9.31 13.65
C LEU A 233 12.76 -8.77 12.48
N LEU A 234 13.28 -8.85 11.25
CA LEU A 234 12.63 -8.34 10.05
C LEU A 234 12.89 -9.26 8.85
N ALA A 235 11.84 -9.58 8.10
CA ALA A 235 11.95 -10.27 6.82
C ALA A 235 11.15 -9.50 5.76
N PHE A 236 11.79 -9.23 4.63
CA PHE A 236 11.18 -8.60 3.47
C PHE A 236 11.49 -9.40 2.21
N LYS A 237 10.45 -9.63 1.41
CA LYS A 237 10.56 -10.21 0.07
C LYS A 237 9.78 -9.32 -0.90
N GLY A 238 10.45 -8.64 -1.82
CA GLY A 238 9.77 -7.70 -2.71
C GLY A 238 10.53 -7.30 -3.98
N LYS A 239 9.95 -6.35 -4.74
CA LYS A 239 10.55 -5.83 -5.96
C LYS A 239 11.46 -4.65 -5.66
N ARG A 240 12.66 -4.63 -6.28
CA ARG A 240 13.59 -3.51 -6.33
C ARG A 240 13.52 -2.88 -7.71
N TYR A 241 13.21 -1.59 -7.77
CA TYR A 241 13.08 -0.90 -9.06
C TYR A 241 14.46 -0.39 -9.47
N VAL A 242 15.00 -0.93 -10.55
CA VAL A 242 16.30 -0.49 -11.09
C VAL A 242 16.23 0.92 -11.71
N HIS A 243 15.03 1.40 -12.05
CA HIS A 243 14.79 2.74 -12.57
C HIS A 243 13.36 3.21 -12.22
N GLY A 244 13.11 4.50 -12.38
CA GLY A 244 11.78 5.11 -12.18
C GLY A 244 11.51 5.56 -10.74
N ILE A 245 10.32 6.11 -10.50
CA ILE A 245 9.96 6.69 -9.20
C ILE A 245 9.96 5.60 -8.13
N GLY A 246 10.66 5.87 -7.02
CA GLY A 246 10.82 4.92 -5.91
C GLY A 246 11.95 3.91 -6.08
N SER A 247 12.75 4.00 -7.16
CA SER A 247 13.99 3.21 -7.30
C SER A 247 14.92 3.41 -6.13
N ASP A 248 15.16 4.66 -5.74
CA ASP A 248 16.17 5.00 -4.72
C ASP A 248 15.78 4.45 -3.35
N THR A 249 14.52 4.64 -2.95
CA THR A 249 13.99 4.09 -1.69
C THR A 249 14.04 2.57 -1.68
N ARG A 250 13.65 1.90 -2.77
CA ARG A 250 13.66 0.43 -2.84
C ARG A 250 15.08 -0.15 -2.93
N ASN A 251 16.01 0.57 -3.56
CA ASN A 251 17.42 0.22 -3.58
C ASN A 251 18.04 0.33 -2.19
N ALA A 252 17.64 1.33 -1.40
CA ALA A 252 18.13 1.53 -0.04
C ALA A 252 17.75 0.41 0.93
N LEU A 253 16.60 -0.28 0.71
CA LEU A 253 16.13 -1.36 1.57
C LEU A 253 17.14 -2.52 1.71
N PHE A 254 17.95 -2.77 0.68
CA PHE A 254 18.98 -3.82 0.75
C PHE A 254 20.02 -3.54 1.83
N HIS A 255 20.35 -2.27 2.11
CA HIS A 255 21.34 -1.92 3.13
C HIS A 255 20.89 -2.28 4.57
N LEU A 256 19.61 -2.63 4.75
CA LEU A 256 19.11 -3.17 6.02
C LEU A 256 19.45 -4.66 6.18
N HIS A 257 19.79 -5.37 5.10
CA HIS A 257 20.09 -6.79 5.15
C HIS A 257 21.38 -7.05 5.94
N ASN A 258 21.31 -7.96 6.92
CA ASN A 258 22.46 -8.33 7.74
C ASN A 258 22.72 -9.83 7.83
N GLU A 259 22.01 -10.63 7.02
CA GLU A 259 22.10 -12.10 6.95
C GLU A 259 21.91 -12.86 8.28
N ARG A 260 21.46 -12.18 9.34
CA ARG A 260 21.26 -12.76 10.68
C ARG A 260 19.80 -12.72 11.07
N ASP A 261 19.32 -11.56 11.48
CA ASP A 261 17.97 -11.33 11.98
C ASP A 261 17.18 -10.32 11.12
N ILE A 262 17.85 -9.63 10.19
CA ILE A 262 17.21 -8.76 9.19
C ILE A 262 17.50 -9.30 7.78
N VAL A 263 16.48 -9.92 7.18
CA VAL A 263 16.56 -10.57 5.87
C VAL A 263 15.79 -9.75 4.84
N MET A 264 16.50 -9.16 3.86
CA MET A 264 15.89 -8.34 2.81
C MET A 264 16.20 -8.93 1.45
N VAL A 265 15.24 -9.65 0.87
CA VAL A 265 15.42 -10.34 -0.40
C VAL A 265 14.63 -9.62 -1.48
N THR A 266 15.28 -9.25 -2.58
CA THR A 266 14.64 -8.43 -3.62
C THR A 266 14.80 -9.00 -5.02
N THR A 267 13.85 -8.69 -5.91
CA THR A 267 13.98 -8.98 -7.34
C THR A 267 13.97 -7.69 -8.15
N CYS A 268 14.90 -7.56 -9.08
CA CYS A 268 14.94 -6.48 -10.07
C CYS A 268 13.95 -6.71 -11.24
N ARG A 269 13.25 -7.85 -11.30
CA ARG A 269 12.31 -8.18 -12.37
C ARG A 269 11.04 -7.33 -12.26
N HIS A 270 11.09 -6.12 -12.82
CA HIS A 270 9.97 -5.19 -12.79
C HIS A 270 9.78 -4.44 -14.12
N GLY A 271 8.56 -4.48 -14.65
CA GLY A 271 8.26 -3.88 -15.96
C GLY A 271 8.83 -4.70 -17.11
N LYS A 272 8.76 -4.15 -18.33
CA LYS A 272 9.27 -4.83 -19.54
C LYS A 272 10.77 -4.59 -19.77
N SER A 273 11.28 -3.43 -19.35
CA SER A 273 12.63 -2.95 -19.62
C SER A 273 13.65 -3.25 -18.51
N TRP A 274 13.31 -4.07 -17.52
CA TRP A 274 14.25 -4.38 -16.42
C TRP A 274 15.53 -5.05 -16.91
N LYS A 275 15.48 -5.81 -18.00
CA LYS A 275 16.66 -6.47 -18.58
C LYS A 275 17.64 -5.45 -19.16
N ASP A 276 17.10 -4.40 -19.79
CA ASP A 276 17.90 -3.36 -20.42
C ASP A 276 18.50 -2.41 -19.37
N MET A 277 17.78 -2.22 -18.26
CA MET A 277 18.15 -1.33 -17.15
C MET A 277 18.78 -2.11 -15.98
N LYS A 278 19.24 -3.33 -16.22
CA LYS A 278 19.79 -4.21 -15.19
C LYS A 278 21.14 -3.68 -14.71
N ASP A 279 21.30 -3.58 -13.40
CA ASP A 279 22.58 -3.32 -12.75
C ASP A 279 23.35 -4.63 -12.43
N GLU A 280 24.56 -4.49 -11.91
CA GLU A 280 25.46 -5.61 -11.59
C GLU A 280 24.89 -6.55 -10.51
N ARG A 281 24.06 -6.03 -9.60
CA ARG A 281 23.51 -6.79 -8.45
C ARG A 281 22.29 -7.63 -8.79
N CYS A 282 21.57 -7.28 -9.84
CA CYS A 282 20.28 -7.87 -10.20
C CYS A 282 20.31 -9.40 -10.42
N ASP A 283 21.44 -10.00 -10.83
CA ASP A 283 21.55 -11.47 -10.92
C ASP A 283 21.57 -12.13 -9.54
N GLU A 284 22.36 -11.59 -8.62
CA GLU A 284 22.47 -12.06 -7.24
C GLU A 284 21.16 -11.85 -6.49
N ASP A 285 20.58 -10.65 -6.57
CA ASP A 285 19.27 -10.32 -6.01
C ASP A 285 18.21 -11.36 -6.46
N ASN A 286 18.13 -11.65 -7.77
CA ASN A 286 17.18 -12.63 -8.30
C ASN A 286 17.46 -14.05 -7.81
N LYS A 287 18.73 -14.44 -7.70
CA LYS A 287 19.10 -15.78 -7.22
C LYS A 287 18.69 -15.97 -5.77
N GLU A 288 18.91 -14.97 -4.92
CA GLU A 288 18.45 -14.99 -3.53
C GLU A 288 16.93 -14.95 -3.43
N TYR A 289 16.26 -14.19 -4.30
CA TYR A 289 14.80 -14.09 -4.33
C TYR A 289 14.08 -15.41 -4.63
N GLU A 290 14.68 -16.26 -5.46
CA GLU A 290 14.10 -17.57 -5.79
C GLU A 290 14.41 -18.66 -4.75
N ARG A 291 15.34 -18.39 -3.82
CA ARG A 291 15.63 -19.26 -2.68
C ARG A 291 14.49 -19.23 -1.65
#